data_AF-A0A1J9QR50-F1
#
_entry.id   AF-A0A1J9QR50-F1
#
_cell.length_a   1.000
_cell.length_b   1.000
_cell.length_c   1.000
_cell.angle_alpha   90.00
_cell.angle_beta   90.00
_cell.angle_gamma   90.00
#
_symmetry.space_group_name_H-M   'P 1'
#
loop_
_entity.id
_entity.type
_entity.pdbx_description
1 polymer ?
#
loop_
_entity_poly.entity_id
_entity_poly.type
_entity_poly.pdbx_seq_one_letter_code
_entity_poly.pdbx_strand_id
1 'polypeptide(L)'
;MATDGLNDARALRVTELMNDFRTIHLNIVQLRTDPSPMEQFSEGYIVMNQCLAEAQSLLNLPFNTSSQGPSIEDDSVVKAHLQRVIVDASARRFRAHRIYLRMAAARRWVLRRSQALQGQKPTAQNISDIREASEALNSELAGITDDFVVNDLRSADARAGYWLNEDPPLSTILNWIYSQRYTV
;
A
#
# COMPACT_ATOMS: atom_id res chain seq x y z
N MET A 1 23.25 20.85 -21.66
CA MET A 1 21.79 21.07 -21.53
C MET A 1 21.57 21.77 -20.20
N ALA A 2 20.92 22.93 -20.19
CA ALA A 2 20.67 23.68 -18.95
C ALA A 2 19.76 22.86 -18.01
N THR A 3 20.04 22.95 -16.72
CA THR A 3 19.39 22.18 -15.67
C THR A 3 18.06 22.84 -15.33
N ASP A 4 17.01 22.06 -15.10
CA ASP A 4 15.65 22.61 -14.91
C ASP A 4 15.42 23.22 -13.52
N GLY A 5 16.40 23.11 -12.62
CA GLY A 5 16.32 23.63 -11.25
C GLY A 5 15.31 22.92 -10.36
N LEU A 6 14.77 21.75 -10.78
CA LEU A 6 13.70 21.04 -10.06
C LEU A 6 14.22 19.89 -9.18
N ASN A 7 15.53 19.73 -9.02
CA ASN A 7 16.11 18.64 -8.23
C ASN A 7 15.69 18.71 -6.76
N ASP A 8 15.55 19.91 -6.18
CA ASP A 8 15.03 20.08 -4.81
C ASP A 8 13.58 19.62 -4.69
N ALA A 9 12.73 19.97 -5.66
CA ALA A 9 11.34 19.52 -5.71
C ALA A 9 11.25 17.99 -5.82
N ARG A 10 12.10 17.37 -6.64
CA ARG A 10 12.21 15.91 -6.75
C ARG A 10 12.67 15.25 -5.44
N ALA A 11 13.67 15.83 -4.77
CA ALA A 11 14.17 15.32 -3.50
C ALA A 11 13.10 15.40 -2.39
N LEU A 12 12.35 16.50 -2.34
CA LEU A 12 11.19 16.64 -1.46
C LEU A 12 10.13 15.59 -1.78
N ARG A 13 9.82 15.38 -3.06
CA ARG A 13 8.83 14.38 -3.47
C ARG A 13 9.20 12.96 -3.07
N VAL A 14 10.48 12.59 -3.21
CA VAL A 14 11.00 11.31 -2.70
C VAL A 14 10.76 11.19 -1.19
N THR A 15 11.03 12.26 -0.44
CA THR A 15 10.84 12.28 1.02
C THR A 15 9.37 12.10 1.41
N GLU A 16 8.45 12.79 0.75
CA GLU A 16 7.00 12.65 0.96
C GLU A 16 6.53 11.22 0.71
N LEU A 17 6.89 10.63 -0.43
CA LEU A 17 6.51 9.26 -0.80
C LEU A 17 7.03 8.23 0.22
N MET A 18 8.28 8.40 0.68
CA MET A 18 8.90 7.48 1.63
C MET A 18 8.39 7.64 3.05
N ASN A 19 8.03 8.86 3.45
CA ASN A 19 7.35 9.09 4.72
C ASN A 19 5.96 8.46 4.72
N ASP A 20 5.18 8.63 3.65
CA ASP A 20 3.85 8.03 3.58
C ASP A 20 3.93 6.50 3.53
N PHE A 21 4.87 5.94 2.75
CA PHE A 21 5.14 4.50 2.77
C PHE A 21 5.39 3.95 4.19
N ARG A 22 6.23 4.63 4.99
CA ARG A 22 6.49 4.26 6.38
C ARG A 22 5.23 4.36 7.24
N THR A 23 4.48 5.45 7.11
CA THR A 23 3.23 5.68 7.86
C THR A 23 2.18 4.61 7.55
N ILE A 24 2.03 4.24 6.28
CA ILE A 24 1.12 3.17 5.86
C ILE A 24 1.49 1.85 6.54
N HIS A 25 2.78 1.50 6.62
CA HIS A 25 3.23 0.30 7.31
C HIS A 25 2.90 0.30 8.81
N LEU A 26 3.06 1.44 9.49
CA LEU A 26 2.64 1.58 10.89
C LEU A 26 1.13 1.37 11.03
N ASN A 27 0.34 1.95 10.13
CA ASN A 27 -1.12 1.81 10.13
C ASN A 27 -1.56 0.36 9.87
N ILE A 28 -0.89 -0.37 8.98
CA ILE A 28 -1.16 -1.80 8.75
C ILE A 28 -1.01 -2.58 10.05
N VAL A 29 0.08 -2.37 10.79
CA VAL A 29 0.33 -3.09 12.06
C VAL A 29 -0.70 -2.69 13.12
N GLN A 30 -1.06 -1.42 13.21
CA GLN A 30 -2.08 -0.93 14.16
C GLN A 30 -3.48 -1.52 13.93
N LEU A 31 -3.82 -1.87 12.68
CA LEU A 31 -5.10 -2.49 12.35
C LEU A 31 -5.18 -3.98 12.71
N ARG A 32 -4.04 -4.61 13.06
CA ARG A 32 -4.00 -6.03 13.41
C ARG A 32 -4.94 -6.31 14.59
N THR A 33 -5.70 -7.39 14.47
CA THR A 33 -6.47 -7.95 15.56
C THR A 33 -6.12 -9.41 15.70
N ASP A 34 -5.76 -9.86 16.90
CA ASP A 34 -5.42 -11.25 17.13
C ASP A 34 -6.68 -12.11 17.24
N PRO A 35 -6.78 -13.21 16.47
CA PRO A 35 -7.91 -14.13 16.58
C PRO A 35 -7.85 -14.94 17.88
N SER A 36 -9.03 -15.32 18.37
CA SER A 36 -9.10 -16.44 19.32
C SER A 36 -8.72 -17.76 18.60
N PRO A 37 -8.25 -18.80 19.32
CA PRO A 37 -7.85 -20.07 18.69
C PRO A 37 -8.94 -20.71 17.82
N MET A 38 -10.21 -20.50 18.17
CA MET A 38 -11.35 -21.02 17.41
C MET A 38 -11.64 -20.24 16.13
N GLU A 39 -11.12 -19.03 15.99
CA GLU A 39 -11.45 -18.11 14.90
C GLU A 39 -10.29 -17.89 13.93
N GLN A 40 -9.11 -18.43 14.19
CA GLN A 40 -7.89 -18.21 13.41
C GLN A 40 -8.03 -18.51 11.90
N PHE A 41 -8.95 -19.40 11.54
CA PHE A 41 -9.23 -19.80 10.17
C PHE A 41 -10.42 -19.06 9.53
N SER A 42 -10.97 -18.06 10.21
CA SER A 42 -12.03 -17.25 9.64
C SER A 42 -11.44 -16.29 8.61
N GLU A 43 -12.18 -16.06 7.53
CA GLU A 43 -11.72 -15.34 6.34
C GLU A 43 -11.02 -14.00 6.62
N GLY A 44 -11.55 -13.15 7.50
CA GLY A 44 -10.95 -11.84 7.78
C GLY A 44 -9.57 -11.97 8.43
N TYR A 45 -9.39 -12.93 9.33
CA TYR A 45 -8.07 -13.19 9.94
C TYR A 45 -7.08 -13.80 8.94
N ILE A 46 -7.55 -14.63 8.01
CA ILE A 46 -6.73 -15.12 6.90
C ILE A 46 -6.23 -13.93 6.06
N VAL A 47 -7.13 -13.00 5.70
CA VAL A 47 -6.77 -11.79 4.94
C VAL A 47 -5.79 -10.93 5.72
N MET A 48 -5.97 -10.72 7.03
CA MET A 48 -5.02 -9.97 7.87
C MET A 48 -3.62 -10.61 7.85
N ASN A 49 -3.54 -11.92 8.04
CA ASN A 49 -2.27 -12.64 8.03
C ASN A 49 -1.54 -12.53 6.68
N GLN A 50 -2.30 -12.62 5.57
CA GLN A 50 -1.76 -12.37 4.23
C GLN A 50 -1.24 -10.92 4.10
N CYS A 51 -2.01 -9.93 4.57
CA CYS A 51 -1.60 -8.53 4.52
C CYS A 51 -0.30 -8.28 5.31
N LEU A 52 -0.16 -8.88 6.49
CA LEU A 52 1.05 -8.77 7.29
C LEU A 52 2.26 -9.42 6.60
N ALA A 53 2.09 -10.62 6.02
CA ALA A 53 3.14 -11.29 5.27
C ALA A 53 3.58 -10.49 4.02
N GLU A 54 2.60 -9.97 3.26
CA GLU A 54 2.85 -9.14 2.09
C GLU A 54 3.53 -7.82 2.47
N ALA A 55 3.11 -7.17 3.56
CA ALA A 55 3.73 -5.95 4.08
C ALA A 55 5.18 -6.20 4.49
N GLN A 56 5.46 -7.29 5.20
CA GLN A 56 6.82 -7.65 5.59
C GLN A 56 7.70 -7.95 4.37
N SER A 57 7.16 -8.69 3.39
CA SER A 57 7.87 -8.95 2.13
C SER A 57 8.20 -7.64 1.39
N LEU A 58 7.26 -6.69 1.36
CA LEU A 58 7.47 -5.38 0.73
C LEU A 58 8.56 -4.55 1.42
N LEU A 59 8.64 -4.58 2.76
CA LEU A 59 9.72 -3.92 3.52
C LEU A 59 11.09 -4.52 3.21
N ASN A 60 11.15 -5.83 2.98
CA ASN A 60 12.38 -6.55 2.71
C ASN A 60 12.89 -6.40 1.26
N LEU A 61 12.11 -5.78 0.36
CA LEU A 61 12.53 -5.58 -1.03
C LEU A 61 13.65 -4.53 -1.09
N PRO A 62 14.81 -4.85 -1.70
CA PRO A 62 15.91 -3.89 -1.85
C PRO A 62 15.48 -2.73 -2.75
N PHE A 63 15.99 -1.53 -2.48
CA PHE A 63 15.85 -0.42 -3.43
C PHE A 63 16.59 -0.76 -4.71
N ASN A 64 15.93 -0.64 -5.86
CA ASN A 64 16.59 -0.84 -7.13
C ASN A 64 17.37 0.43 -7.51
N THR A 65 18.47 0.67 -6.81
CA THR A 65 19.44 1.73 -7.10
C THR A 65 20.48 1.20 -8.09
N SER A 66 20.06 0.67 -9.22
CA SER A 66 20.99 0.27 -10.28
C SER A 66 21.53 1.50 -11.01
N SER A 67 22.56 2.11 -10.44
CA SER A 67 23.62 2.86 -11.13
C SER A 67 24.59 3.43 -10.09
N GLN A 68 25.90 3.33 -10.39
CA GLN A 68 27.00 3.98 -9.69
C GLN A 68 26.59 5.39 -9.21
N GLY A 69 26.96 5.74 -7.98
CA GLY A 69 26.58 7.01 -7.36
C GLY A 69 26.82 8.19 -8.30
N PRO A 70 25.95 9.20 -8.30
CA PRO A 70 26.09 10.34 -9.20
C PRO A 70 27.48 10.95 -9.00
N SER A 71 28.22 11.18 -10.09
CA SER A 71 29.23 12.23 -10.06
C SER A 71 28.44 13.51 -9.72
N ILE A 72 28.71 14.08 -8.54
CA ILE A 72 27.94 15.19 -7.95
C ILE A 72 27.92 16.42 -8.90
N GLU A 73 28.80 16.43 -9.90
CA GLU A 73 28.97 17.53 -10.84
C GLU A 73 27.98 17.52 -12.03
N ASP A 74 27.22 16.44 -12.27
CA ASP A 74 26.25 16.39 -13.38
C ASP A 74 24.79 16.33 -12.91
N ASP A 75 24.16 17.50 -12.92
CA ASP A 75 22.74 17.71 -12.57
C ASP A 75 21.78 16.83 -13.39
N SER A 76 22.15 16.44 -14.61
CA SER A 76 21.33 15.55 -15.45
C SER A 76 21.34 14.11 -14.93
N VAL A 77 22.47 13.67 -14.38
CA VAL A 77 22.60 12.38 -13.70
C VAL A 77 21.80 12.38 -12.40
N VAL A 78 21.87 13.47 -11.63
CA VAL A 78 21.08 13.65 -10.40
C VAL A 78 19.59 13.61 -10.70
N LYS A 79 19.13 14.34 -11.72
CA LYS A 79 17.74 14.31 -12.17
C LYS A 79 17.28 12.90 -12.51
N ALA A 80 18.03 12.20 -13.38
CA ALA A 80 17.69 10.84 -13.81
C ALA A 80 17.64 9.86 -12.63
N HIS A 81 18.55 10.02 -11.67
CA HIS A 81 18.54 9.23 -10.45
C HIS A 81 17.28 9.48 -9.61
N LEU A 82 16.96 10.75 -9.33
CA LEU A 82 15.78 11.12 -8.54
C LEU A 82 14.48 10.66 -9.20
N GLN A 83 14.34 10.78 -10.52
CA GLN A 83 13.17 10.29 -11.25
C GLN A 83 13.01 8.76 -11.10
N ARG A 84 14.12 8.00 -11.17
CA ARG A 84 14.09 6.54 -10.94
C ARG A 84 13.68 6.21 -9.51
N VAL A 85 14.17 6.96 -8.52
CA VAL A 85 13.78 6.80 -7.11
C VAL A 85 12.30 7.13 -6.91
N ILE A 86 11.77 8.18 -7.53
CA ILE A 86 10.34 8.52 -7.48
C ILE A 86 9.48 7.36 -8.01
N VAL A 87 9.89 6.70 -9.10
CA VAL A 87 9.18 5.53 -9.63
C VAL A 87 9.17 4.38 -8.61
N ASP A 88 10.32 4.02 -8.05
CA ASP A 88 10.39 2.95 -7.04
C ASP A 88 9.59 3.29 -5.78
N ALA A 89 9.73 4.52 -5.29
CA ALA A 89 9.02 5.02 -4.12
C ALA A 89 7.50 5.00 -4.31
N SER A 90 7.03 5.44 -5.48
CA SER A 90 5.61 5.40 -5.86
C SER A 90 5.08 3.98 -5.92
N ALA A 91 5.84 3.05 -6.48
CA ALA A 91 5.45 1.64 -6.56
C ALA A 91 5.37 0.96 -5.18
N ARG A 92 6.31 1.26 -4.28
CA ARG A 92 6.27 0.77 -2.89
C ARG A 92 5.05 1.31 -2.15
N ARG A 93 4.83 2.63 -2.22
CA ARG A 93 3.68 3.29 -1.60
C ARG A 93 2.35 2.74 -2.14
N PHE A 94 2.23 2.58 -3.45
CA PHE A 94 1.06 1.97 -4.10
C PHE A 94 0.75 0.57 -3.54
N ARG A 95 1.77 -0.31 -3.49
CA ARG A 95 1.61 -1.67 -2.96
C ARG A 95 1.24 -1.65 -1.47
N ALA A 96 1.90 -0.81 -0.68
CA ALA A 96 1.61 -0.67 0.74
C ALA A 96 0.17 -0.19 0.97
N HIS A 97 -0.29 0.82 0.21
CA HIS A 97 -1.65 1.34 0.34
C HIS A 97 -2.71 0.29 -0.01
N ARG A 98 -2.47 -0.49 -1.08
CA ARG A 98 -3.34 -1.62 -1.43
C ARG A 98 -3.43 -2.65 -0.30
N ILE A 99 -2.31 -2.97 0.34
CA ILE A 99 -2.28 -3.87 1.51
C ILE A 99 -3.05 -3.24 2.68
N TYR A 100 -2.86 -1.95 2.95
CA TYR A 100 -3.59 -1.22 3.98
C TYR A 100 -5.10 -1.25 3.79
N LEU A 101 -5.59 -1.02 2.56
CA LEU A 101 -7.02 -1.08 2.28
C LEU A 101 -7.60 -2.47 2.53
N ARG A 102 -6.87 -3.54 2.17
CA ARG A 102 -7.26 -4.93 2.47
C ARG A 102 -7.27 -5.21 3.98
N MET A 103 -6.24 -4.74 4.69
CA MET A 103 -6.14 -4.85 6.15
C MET A 103 -7.30 -4.12 6.85
N ALA A 104 -7.67 -2.94 6.37
CA ALA A 104 -8.78 -2.15 6.90
C ALA A 104 -10.14 -2.82 6.64
N ALA A 105 -10.35 -3.42 5.46
CA ALA A 105 -11.54 -4.20 5.15
C ALA A 105 -11.67 -5.43 6.08
N ALA A 106 -10.57 -6.15 6.29
CA ALA A 106 -10.52 -7.26 7.23
C ALA A 106 -10.80 -6.83 8.68
N ARG A 107 -10.28 -5.67 9.11
CA ARG A 107 -10.56 -5.10 10.44
C ARG A 107 -12.05 -4.77 10.62
N ARG A 108 -12.69 -4.19 9.59
CA ARG A 108 -14.14 -3.95 9.60
C ARG A 108 -14.94 -5.25 9.65
N TRP A 109 -14.50 -6.28 8.93
CA TRP A 109 -15.11 -7.60 9.02
C TRP A 109 -15.04 -8.17 10.44
N VAL A 110 -13.88 -8.07 11.12
CA VAL A 110 -13.75 -8.51 12.52
C VAL A 110 -14.74 -7.79 13.41
N LEU A 111 -14.86 -6.46 13.25
CA LEU A 111 -15.81 -5.66 14.03
C LEU A 111 -17.27 -6.10 13.80
N ARG A 112 -17.70 -6.23 12.54
CA ARG A 112 -19.07 -6.68 12.19
C ARG A 112 -19.36 -8.06 12.76
N ARG A 113 -18.40 -8.99 12.62
CA ARG A 113 -18.52 -10.34 13.16
C ARG A 113 -18.62 -10.35 14.68
N SER A 114 -17.79 -9.59 15.38
CA SER A 114 -17.86 -9.49 16.85
C SER A 114 -19.20 -8.93 17.31
N GLN A 115 -19.78 -7.97 16.57
CA GLN A 115 -21.11 -7.44 16.84
C GLN A 115 -22.23 -8.47 16.61
N ALA A 116 -22.15 -9.26 15.54
CA ALA A 116 -23.11 -10.34 15.27
C ALA A 116 -23.03 -11.48 16.31
N LEU A 117 -21.81 -11.80 16.77
CA LEU A 117 -21.60 -12.88 17.74
C LEU A 117 -21.89 -12.46 19.18
N GLN A 118 -21.65 -11.21 19.55
CA GLN A 118 -21.77 -10.71 20.94
C GLN A 118 -21.04 -11.60 21.97
N GLY A 119 -19.90 -12.19 21.57
CA GLY A 119 -19.13 -13.13 22.40
C GLY A 119 -19.67 -14.57 22.45
N GLN A 120 -20.78 -14.87 21.75
CA GLN A 120 -21.32 -16.21 21.61
C GLN A 120 -20.71 -16.93 20.40
N LYS A 121 -20.93 -18.25 20.32
CA LYS A 121 -20.59 -19.02 19.12
C LYS A 121 -21.60 -18.72 17.99
N PRO A 122 -21.24 -18.98 16.73
CA PRO A 122 -22.21 -18.94 15.63
C PRO A 122 -23.41 -19.85 15.92
N THR A 123 -24.62 -19.32 15.79
CA THR A 123 -25.90 -20.02 15.96
C THR A 123 -26.82 -19.70 14.79
N ALA A 124 -27.93 -20.43 14.64
CA ALA A 124 -28.93 -20.15 13.60
C ALA A 124 -29.50 -18.72 13.68
N GLN A 125 -29.46 -18.08 14.85
CA GLN A 125 -30.01 -16.74 15.06
C GLN A 125 -29.12 -15.63 14.49
N ASN A 126 -27.79 -15.81 14.48
CA ASN A 126 -26.83 -14.79 14.04
C ASN A 126 -26.12 -15.14 12.73
N ILE A 127 -26.49 -16.27 12.09
CA ILE A 127 -25.83 -16.75 10.88
C ILE A 127 -26.05 -15.84 9.67
N SER A 128 -27.20 -15.15 9.60
CA SER A 128 -27.47 -14.13 8.58
C SER A 128 -26.48 -12.99 8.65
N ASP A 129 -26.25 -12.48 9.86
CA ASP A 129 -25.44 -11.29 10.12
C ASP A 129 -23.95 -11.61 9.91
N ILE A 130 -23.54 -12.82 10.28
CA ILE A 130 -22.20 -13.34 9.97
C ILE A 130 -21.98 -13.41 8.46
N ARG A 131 -22.96 -13.92 7.70
CA ARG A 131 -22.88 -14.00 6.23
C ARG A 131 -22.84 -12.60 5.61
N GLU A 132 -23.61 -11.65 6.12
CA GLU A 132 -23.57 -10.27 5.67
C GLU A 132 -22.19 -9.64 5.89
N ALA A 133 -21.54 -9.92 7.03
CA ALA A 133 -20.17 -9.48 7.27
C ALA A 133 -19.21 -10.03 6.19
N SER A 134 -19.34 -11.32 5.84
CA SER A 134 -18.57 -11.97 4.77
C SER A 134 -18.80 -11.35 3.39
N GLU A 135 -20.05 -11.10 3.03
CA GLU A 135 -20.42 -10.48 1.76
C GLU A 135 -19.86 -9.06 1.65
N ALA A 136 -19.95 -8.29 2.73
CA ALA A 136 -19.38 -6.96 2.79
C ALA A 136 -17.85 -6.99 2.66
N LEU A 137 -17.15 -7.94 3.30
CA LEU A 137 -15.70 -8.10 3.12
C LEU A 137 -15.36 -8.39 1.66
N ASN A 138 -16.04 -9.35 1.03
CA ASN A 138 -15.78 -9.73 -0.35
C ASN A 138 -16.06 -8.57 -1.32
N SER A 139 -17.14 -7.83 -1.10
CA SER A 139 -17.47 -6.63 -1.87
C SER A 139 -16.40 -5.55 -1.72
N GLU A 140 -15.95 -5.27 -0.50
CA GLU A 140 -14.88 -4.31 -0.24
C GLU A 140 -13.57 -4.73 -0.91
N LEU A 141 -13.16 -6.00 -0.77
CA LEU A 141 -11.95 -6.52 -1.40
C LEU A 141 -12.00 -6.45 -2.93
N ALA A 142 -13.15 -6.76 -3.53
CA ALA A 142 -13.37 -6.64 -4.98
C ALA A 142 -13.29 -5.17 -5.46
N GLY A 143 -13.67 -4.21 -4.61
CA GLY A 143 -13.57 -2.78 -4.90
C GLY A 143 -12.14 -2.23 -4.89
N ILE A 144 -11.18 -2.93 -4.29
CA ILE A 144 -9.76 -2.50 -4.23
C ILE A 144 -9.07 -2.83 -5.56
N THR A 145 -9.39 -2.03 -6.58
CA THR A 145 -8.77 -2.07 -7.90
C THR A 145 -7.52 -1.20 -7.96
N ASP A 146 -6.64 -1.43 -8.95
CA ASP A 146 -5.43 -0.62 -9.12
C ASP A 146 -5.77 0.87 -9.41
N ASP A 147 -6.82 1.12 -10.19
CA ASP A 147 -7.36 2.47 -10.43
C ASP A 147 -7.88 3.13 -9.15
N PHE A 148 -8.60 2.38 -8.31
CA PHE A 148 -9.07 2.90 -7.03
C PHE A 148 -7.89 3.35 -6.15
N VAL A 149 -6.87 2.48 -6.01
CA VAL A 149 -5.68 2.75 -5.18
C VAL A 149 -4.93 3.99 -5.67
N VAL A 150 -4.66 4.10 -6.98
CA VAL A 150 -3.89 5.24 -7.50
C VAL A 150 -4.68 6.54 -7.43
N ASN A 151 -5.99 6.50 -7.66
CA ASN A 151 -6.85 7.69 -7.59
C ASN A 151 -6.97 8.20 -6.16
N ASP A 152 -7.09 7.30 -5.18
CA ASP A 152 -7.14 7.68 -3.76
C ASP A 152 -5.83 8.35 -3.31
N LEU A 153 -4.67 7.75 -3.64
CA LEU A 153 -3.35 8.33 -3.34
C LEU A 153 -3.14 9.69 -4.01
N ARG A 154 -3.45 9.82 -5.30
CA ARG A 154 -3.31 11.08 -6.03
C ARG A 154 -4.23 12.16 -5.49
N SER A 155 -5.46 11.80 -5.13
CA SER A 155 -6.40 12.73 -4.52
C SER A 155 -5.90 13.21 -3.15
N ALA A 156 -5.29 12.33 -2.35
CA ALA A 156 -4.69 12.69 -1.08
C ALA A 156 -3.50 13.66 -1.27
N ASP A 157 -2.62 13.37 -2.22
CA ASP A 157 -1.46 14.21 -2.51
C ASP A 157 -1.85 15.59 -3.05
N ALA A 158 -2.85 15.65 -3.93
CA ALA A 158 -3.37 16.91 -4.45
C ALA A 158 -3.98 17.78 -3.33
N ARG A 159 -4.71 17.16 -2.39
CA ARG A 159 -5.23 17.86 -1.20
C ARG A 159 -4.12 18.34 -0.26
N ALA A 160 -3.00 17.61 -0.19
CA ALA A 160 -1.83 17.98 0.60
C ALA A 160 -0.97 19.09 -0.06
N GLY A 161 -1.22 19.41 -1.33
CA GLY A 161 -0.48 20.44 -2.06
C GLY A 161 0.92 20.01 -2.50
N TYR A 162 1.18 18.71 -2.61
CA TYR A 162 2.47 18.18 -3.04
C TYR A 162 2.77 18.48 -4.53
N TRP A 163 4.05 18.43 -4.88
CA TRP A 163 4.50 18.58 -6.26
C TRP A 163 4.37 17.25 -7.01
N LEU A 164 3.46 17.20 -8.00
CA LEU A 164 3.08 15.94 -8.68
C LEU A 164 3.47 15.88 -10.15
N ASN A 165 4.17 16.89 -10.67
CA ASN A 165 4.43 17.03 -12.11
C ASN A 165 5.18 15.84 -12.73
N GLU A 166 5.97 15.14 -11.93
CA GLU A 166 6.76 13.98 -12.36
C GLU A 166 6.33 12.66 -11.69
N ASP A 167 5.17 12.64 -11.06
CA ASP A 167 4.64 11.41 -10.51
C ASP A 167 4.32 10.41 -11.64
N PRO A 168 4.75 9.15 -11.52
CA PRO A 168 4.55 8.18 -12.58
C PRO A 168 3.06 7.89 -12.80
N PRO A 169 2.65 7.62 -14.06
CA PRO A 169 1.34 7.05 -14.34
C PRO A 169 1.22 5.63 -13.78
N LEU A 170 -0.03 5.17 -13.59
CA LEU A 170 -0.31 3.81 -13.10
C LEU A 170 0.40 2.74 -13.94
N SER A 171 0.43 2.89 -15.27
CA SER A 171 1.13 1.97 -16.17
C SER A 171 2.62 1.84 -15.84
N THR A 172 3.31 2.95 -15.55
CA THR A 172 4.72 2.95 -15.15
C THR A 172 4.91 2.28 -13.79
N ILE A 173 4.02 2.55 -12.83
CA ILE A 173 4.03 1.90 -11.51
C ILE A 173 3.88 0.38 -11.66
N LEU A 174 2.88 -0.07 -12.42
CA LEU A 174 2.62 -1.50 -12.61
C LEU A 174 3.77 -2.20 -13.34
N ASN A 175 4.28 -1.61 -14.43
CA ASN A 175 5.44 -2.14 -15.16
C ASN A 175 6.68 -2.30 -14.26
N TRP A 176 6.93 -1.31 -13.40
CA TRP A 176 8.00 -1.39 -12.41
C TRP A 176 7.79 -2.56 -11.45
N ILE A 177 6.59 -2.70 -10.88
CA ILE A 177 6.26 -3.81 -9.97
C ILE A 177 6.43 -5.17 -10.66
N TYR A 178 6.04 -5.30 -11.93
CA TYR A 178 6.23 -6.54 -12.68
C TYR A 178 7.71 -6.84 -12.91
N SER A 179 8.53 -5.86 -13.30
CA SER A 179 9.97 -6.06 -13.52
C SER A 179 10.71 -6.59 -12.29
N GLN A 180 10.31 -6.16 -11.09
CA GLN A 180 10.89 -6.61 -9.82
C GLN A 180 10.57 -8.07 -9.48
N ARG A 181 9.48 -8.64 -10.02
CA ARG A 181 9.12 -10.04 -9.79
C ARG A 181 9.96 -11.02 -10.60
N TYR A 182 10.57 -10.57 -11.69
CA TYR A 182 11.41 -11.40 -12.57
C TYR A 182 12.91 -11.33 -12.25
N THR A 183 13.29 -10.57 -11.22
CA THR A 183 14.70 -10.40 -10.80
C THR A 183 15.06 -11.22 -9.55
N VAL A 184 14.16 -12.12 -9.11
CA VAL A 184 14.36 -13.06 -7.99
C VAL A 184 14.74 -14.43 -8.52
#